data_AF-G4F5Q3-F1
#
_entry.id   AF-G4F5Q3-F1
#
_cell.length_a   1.000
_cell.length_b   1.000
_cell.length_c   1.000
_cell.angle_alpha   90.00
_cell.angle_beta   90.00
_cell.angle_gamma   90.00
#
_symmetry.space_group_name_H-M   'P 1'
#
loop_
_entity.id
_entity.type
_entity.pdbx_description
1 polymer ?
#
loop_
_entity_poly.entity_id
_entity_poly.type
_entity_poly.pdbx_seq_one_letter_code
_entity_poly.pdbx_strand_id
1 'polypeptide(L)' 'MRKHQAVTQLAEQERLPLRPDHSHQLLDDRQRNTAPGYPLYGRLRGLAELRGVELAVRQLTLR' A
#
# COMPACT_ATOMS: atom_id res chain seq x y z
N MET A 1 -2.22 -4.22 28.69
CA MET A 1 -1.60 -3.03 28.06
C MET A 1 -0.11 -3.18 27.69
N ARG A 2 0.67 -4.18 28.17
CA ARG A 2 2.12 -4.28 27.87
C ARG A 2 2.51 -5.00 26.56
N LYS A 3 1.60 -5.73 25.90
CA LYS A 3 1.92 -6.50 24.67
C LYS A 3 1.85 -5.67 23.37
N HIS A 4 1.16 -4.52 23.37
CA HIS A 4 1.02 -3.69 22.17
C HIS A 4 2.29 -2.89 21.86
N GLN A 5 3.01 -2.43 22.88
CA GLN A 5 4.24 -1.64 22.70
C GLN A 5 5.39 -2.43 22.04
N ALA A 6 5.48 -3.75 22.26
CA ALA A 6 6.54 -4.59 21.70
C ALA A 6 6.37 -4.83 20.18
N VAL A 7 5.14 -4.92 19.68
CA VAL A 7 4.86 -5.07 18.23
C VAL A 7 5.21 -3.78 17.49
N THR A 8 4.93 -2.63 18.11
CA THR A 8 5.22 -1.31 17.58
C THR A 8 6.71 -1.04 17.39
N GLN A 9 7.55 -1.41 18.36
CA GLN A 9 9.01 -1.15 18.29
C GLN A 9 9.72 -1.98 17.21
N LEU A 10 9.25 -3.20 16.94
CA LEU A 10 9.77 -4.01 15.82
C LEU A 10 9.34 -3.45 14.45
N ALA A 11 8.14 -2.84 14.36
CA ALA A 11 7.58 -2.35 13.10
C ALA A 11 8.28 -1.09 12.53
N GLU A 12 9.00 -0.32 13.35
CA GLU A 12 9.81 0.81 12.85
C GLU A 12 11.17 0.37 12.31
N GLN A 13 11.73 -0.73 12.82
CA GLN A 13 13.08 -1.16 12.49
C GLN A 13 13.15 -1.98 11.19
N GLU A 14 12.05 -2.60 10.74
CA GLU A 14 12.00 -3.34 9.47
C GLU A 14 10.70 -3.07 8.70
N ARG A 15 10.69 -2.03 7.86
CA ARG A 15 9.59 -1.84 6.90
C ARG A 15 9.68 -2.91 5.82
N LEU A 16 8.73 -3.84 5.82
CA LEU A 16 8.57 -4.80 4.73
C LEU A 16 8.23 -4.03 3.43
N PRO A 17 9.02 -4.20 2.35
CA PRO A 17 8.72 -3.55 1.08
C PRO A 17 7.41 -4.08 0.50
N LEU A 18 6.62 -3.16 -0.05
CA LEU A 18 5.29 -3.41 -0.60
C LEU A 18 5.21 -2.88 -2.04
N ARG A 19 4.48 -3.60 -2.91
CA ARG A 19 4.05 -3.11 -4.22
C ARG A 19 2.55 -3.42 -4.45
N PRO A 20 1.84 -2.62 -5.26
CA PRO A 20 0.43 -2.88 -5.64
C PRO A 20 0.26 -4.02 -6.65
N ASP A 21 1.36 -4.69 -7.01
CA ASP A 21 1.48 -5.83 -7.93
C ASP A 21 0.81 -5.64 -9.29
N HIS A 22 -0.48 -5.97 -9.39
CA HIS A 22 -1.27 -5.89 -10.61
C HIS A 22 -2.48 -4.98 -10.46
N SER A 23 -2.96 -4.41 -11.58
CA SER A 23 -4.11 -3.50 -11.53
C SER A 23 -4.88 -3.42 -12.84
N HIS A 24 -6.08 -2.84 -12.76
CA HIS A 24 -6.92 -2.53 -13.91
C HIS A 24 -6.44 -1.31 -14.67
N GLN A 25 -6.65 -1.28 -15.99
CA GLN A 25 -6.44 -0.08 -16.79
C GLN A 25 -7.50 0.97 -16.43
N LEU A 26 -7.05 2.13 -15.98
CA LEU A 26 -7.90 3.26 -15.61
C LEU A 26 -7.51 4.50 -16.41
N LEU A 27 -8.47 5.40 -16.65
CA LEU A 27 -8.23 6.67 -17.33
C LEU A 27 -7.45 6.45 -18.64
N ASP A 28 -6.38 7.22 -18.85
CA ASP A 28 -5.55 7.18 -20.06
C ASP A 28 -4.70 5.90 -20.17
N ASP A 29 -4.68 5.00 -19.18
CA ASP A 29 -4.05 3.68 -19.36
C ASP A 29 -4.72 2.91 -20.52
N ARG A 30 -6.01 3.16 -20.80
CA ARG A 30 -6.72 2.53 -21.92
C ARG A 30 -6.24 3.00 -23.30
N GLN A 31 -5.58 4.15 -23.36
CA GLN A 31 -5.03 4.72 -24.60
C GLN A 31 -3.53 4.50 -24.72
N ARG A 32 -2.89 3.92 -23.70
CA ARG A 32 -1.44 3.66 -23.66
C ARG A 32 -1.16 2.19 -23.95
N ASN A 33 -0.03 1.93 -24.60
CA ASN A 33 0.49 0.56 -24.71
C ASN A 33 1.14 0.15 -23.38
N THR A 34 0.36 -0.44 -22.48
CA THR A 34 0.81 -0.93 -21.17
C THR A 34 0.93 -2.45 -21.18
N ALA A 35 1.93 -3.01 -20.48
CA ALA A 35 1.98 -4.45 -20.25
C ALA A 35 0.71 -4.94 -19.50
N PRO A 36 0.13 -6.09 -19.88
CA PRO A 36 -1.06 -6.63 -19.23
C PRO A 36 -0.89 -6.74 -17.71
N GLY A 37 -1.83 -6.19 -16.94
CA GLY A 37 -1.78 -6.18 -15.49
C GLY A 37 -0.81 -5.17 -14.87
N TYR A 38 -0.04 -4.40 -15.65
CA TYR A 38 0.89 -3.38 -15.14
C TYR A 38 0.60 -1.93 -15.59
N PRO A 39 -0.66 -1.45 -15.58
CA PRO A 39 -0.99 -0.07 -15.94
C PRO A 39 -0.49 0.93 -14.89
N LEU A 40 -0.35 2.22 -15.25
CA LEU A 40 0.19 3.23 -14.35
C LEU A 40 -0.85 3.69 -13.32
N TYR A 41 -2.01 4.17 -13.77
CA TYR A 41 -3.02 4.74 -12.88
C TYR A 41 -3.62 3.68 -11.96
N GLY A 42 -3.87 2.48 -12.48
CA GLY A 42 -4.32 1.34 -11.68
C GLY A 42 -3.38 1.05 -10.50
N ARG A 43 -2.07 0.94 -10.77
CA ARG A 43 -1.07 0.63 -9.73
C ARG A 43 -0.88 1.78 -8.75
N LEU A 44 -0.89 3.03 -9.22
CA LEU A 44 -0.83 4.20 -8.35
C LEU A 44 -2.02 4.25 -7.38
N ARG A 45 -3.23 3.96 -7.89
CA ARG A 45 -4.43 3.85 -7.05
C ARG A 45 -4.28 2.75 -6.00
N GLY A 46 -3.91 1.53 -6.41
CA GLY A 46 -3.73 0.42 -5.47
C GLY A 46 -2.67 0.72 -4.41
N LEU A 47 -1.57 1.38 -4.78
CA LEU A 47 -0.56 1.81 -3.82
C LEU A 47 -1.11 2.85 -2.83
N ALA A 48 -1.89 3.83 -3.31
CA ALA A 48 -2.51 4.84 -2.45
C ALA A 48 -3.51 4.21 -1.46
N GLU A 49 -4.32 3.26 -1.91
CA GLU A 49 -5.28 2.52 -1.06
C GLU A 49 -4.54 1.76 0.05
N LEU A 50 -3.49 1.00 -0.30
CA LEU A 50 -2.68 0.25 0.67
C LEU A 50 -2.00 1.17 1.69
N ARG A 51 -1.46 2.31 1.25
CA ARG A 51 -0.84 3.31 2.15
C ARG A 51 -1.87 3.96 3.07
N GLY A 52 -3.08 4.22 2.58
CA GLY A 52 -4.17 4.73 3.40
C GLY A 52 -4.56 3.76 4.52
N VAL A 53 -4.69 2.47 4.19
CA VAL A 53 -4.96 1.41 5.18
C VAL A 53 -3.82 1.27 6.18
N GLU A 54 -2.56 1.25 5.73
CA GLU A 54 -1.38 1.22 6.61
C GLU A 54 -1.41 2.36 7.62
N LEU A 55 -1.68 3.59 7.16
CA LEU A 55 -1.77 4.77 7.99
C LEU A 55 -2.89 4.65 9.03
N ALA A 56 -4.09 4.24 8.59
CA ALA A 56 -5.24 4.08 9.48
C ALA A 56 -4.97 3.03 10.57
N VAL A 57 -4.43 1.87 10.19
CA VAL A 57 -4.07 0.81 11.14
C VAL A 57 -3.03 1.32 12.15
N ARG A 58 -1.98 2.01 11.69
CA ARG A 58 -0.98 2.62 12.59
C ARG A 58 -1.62 3.61 13.57
N GLN A 59 -2.51 4.48 13.11
CA GLN A 59 -3.16 5.44 14.01
C GLN A 59 -4.06 4.77 15.05
N LEU A 60 -4.65 3.63 14.72
CA LEU A 60 -5.49 2.87 15.65
C LEU A 60 -4.70 2.01 16.63
N THR A 61 -3.53 1.51 16.23
CA THR A 61 -2.70 0.62 17.08
C THR A 61 -1.65 1.36 17.90
N LEU A 62 -1.29 2.59 17.54
CA LEU A 62 -0.34 3.44 18.26
C LEU A 62 -0.99 4.42 19.26
N ARG A 63 -2.31 4.32 19.48
CA ARG A 63 -3.01 4.95 20.61
C ARG A 63 -2.89 4.08 21.86
#